data_AF-A0A2M7UX33-F1
#
_entry.id   AF-A0A2M7UX33-F1
#
_cell.length_a   1.000
_cell.length_b   1.000
_cell.length_c   1.000
_cell.angle_alpha   90.00
_cell.angle_beta   90.00
_cell.angle_gamma   90.00
#
_symmetry.space_group_name_H-M   'P 1'
#
loop_
_entity.id
_entity.type
_entity.pdbx_description
1 polymer ?
#
loop_
_entity_poly.entity_id
_entity_poly.type
_entity_poly.pdbx_seq_one_letter_code
_entity_poly.pdbx_strand_id
1 'polypeptide(L)'
;MAKFVIKKDGTKVPFDAEKIKRAIASAAQRVDLSEERRAEVVEQVLSSVIRLAEEKEEIATAQLRAEVLSELDAIEPSISEAWRKYEQEKT
;
A
#
# COMPACT_ATOMS: atom_id res chain seq x y z
N MET A 1 5.98 -2.36 15.95
CA MET A 1 5.71 -2.78 14.55
C MET A 1 4.97 -4.11 14.55
N ALA A 2 3.91 -4.18 13.73
CA ALA A 2 3.07 -5.35 13.57
C ALA A 2 3.94 -6.53 13.14
N LYS A 3 3.76 -7.65 13.83
CA LYS A 3 4.46 -8.90 13.53
C LYS A 3 3.75 -9.63 12.39
N PHE A 4 2.43 -9.50 12.34
CA PHE A 4 1.59 -10.25 11.40
C PHE A 4 0.57 -9.39 10.67
N VAL A 5 0.28 -9.81 9.44
CA VAL A 5 -0.83 -9.34 8.63
C VAL A 5 -1.90 -10.41 8.58
N ILE A 6 -3.13 -10.05 8.96
CA ILE A 6 -4.30 -10.93 8.90
C ILE A 6 -4.90 -10.84 7.49
N LYS A 7 -5.03 -11.99 6.82
CA LYS A 7 -5.62 -12.13 5.49
C LYS A 7 -7.15 -12.20 5.57
N LYS A 8 -7.83 -12.11 4.42
CA LYS A 8 -9.31 -12.11 4.35
C LYS A 8 -9.93 -13.40 4.90
N ASP A 9 -9.24 -14.53 4.76
CA ASP A 9 -9.60 -15.85 5.28
C ASP A 9 -9.24 -16.04 6.77
N GLY A 10 -8.65 -15.03 7.42
CA GLY A 10 -8.17 -15.09 8.81
C GLY A 10 -6.73 -15.61 8.96
N THR A 11 -6.09 -16.06 7.88
CA THR A 11 -4.70 -16.54 7.92
C THR A 11 -3.75 -15.41 8.33
N LYS A 12 -2.82 -15.69 9.25
CA LYS A 12 -1.78 -14.75 9.66
C LYS A 12 -0.48 -15.01 8.89
N VAL A 13 0.08 -13.97 8.30
CA VAL A 13 1.41 -14.04 7.65
C VAL A 13 2.32 -12.98 8.26
N PRO A 14 3.66 -13.15 8.22
CA PRO A 14 4.57 -12.10 8.67
C PRO A 14 4.33 -10.77 7.97
N PHE A 15 4.44 -9.67 8.70
CA PHE A 15 4.47 -8.34 8.11
C PHE A 15 5.72 -8.18 7.25
N ASP A 16 5.53 -7.65 6.04
CA ASP A 16 6.57 -7.49 5.03
C ASP A 16 6.40 -6.12 4.37
N ALA A 17 7.20 -5.16 4.81
CA ALA A 17 7.18 -3.79 4.29
C ALA A 17 7.60 -3.73 2.81
N GLU A 18 8.54 -4.60 2.40
CA GLU A 18 9.05 -4.65 1.02
C GLU A 18 7.96 -5.14 0.06
N LYS A 19 7.13 -6.10 0.51
CA LYS A 19 5.94 -6.51 -0.26
C LYS A 19 4.95 -5.37 -0.47
N ILE A 20 4.75 -4.52 0.53
CA ILE A 20 3.86 -3.35 0.44
C ILE A 20 4.46 -2.32 -0.52
N LYS A 21 5.75 -2.00 -0.36
CA LYS A 21 6.50 -1.09 -1.24
C LYS A 21 6.37 -1.49 -2.70
N ARG A 22 6.59 -2.78 -3.02
CA ARG A 22 6.47 -3.31 -4.38
C ARG A 22 5.07 -3.17 -4.95
N ALA A 23 4.04 -3.35 -4.11
CA ALA A 23 2.66 -3.18 -4.55
C ALA A 23 2.37 -1.71 -4.91
N ILE A 24 2.83 -0.75 -4.10
CA ILE A 24 2.68 0.70 -4.36
C ILE A 24 3.45 1.09 -5.64
N ALA A 25 4.71 0.63 -5.77
CA ALA A 25 5.51 0.88 -6.96
C ALA A 25 4.87 0.31 -8.24
N SER A 26 4.27 -0.88 -8.16
CA SER A 26 3.58 -1.50 -9.30
C SER A 26 2.35 -0.69 -9.74
N ALA A 27 1.63 -0.06 -8.81
CA ALA A 27 0.53 0.84 -9.14
C ALA A 27 1.07 2.15 -9.75
N ALA A 28 2.14 2.71 -9.17
CA ALA A 28 2.76 3.95 -9.65
C ALA A 28 3.27 3.84 -11.09
N GLN A 29 3.80 2.67 -11.49
CA GLN A 29 4.26 2.41 -12.87
C GLN A 29 3.15 2.45 -13.93
N ARG A 30 1.87 2.41 -13.53
CA ARG A 30 0.73 2.46 -14.45
C ARG A 30 0.31 3.89 -14.81
N VAL A 31 0.98 4.88 -14.24
CA VAL A 31 0.67 6.30 -14.40
C VAL A 31 1.84 7.02 -15.05
N ASP A 32 1.51 7.97 -15.92
CA ASP A 32 2.50 8.84 -16.57
C ASP A 32 3.01 9.90 -15.59
N LEU A 33 4.06 9.54 -14.86
CA LEU A 33 4.79 10.39 -13.92
C LEU A 33 6.29 10.26 -14.15
N SER A 34 7.09 11.19 -13.64
CA SER A 34 8.54 11.00 -13.61
C SER A 34 8.94 9.86 -12.67
N GLU A 35 10.09 9.24 -12.91
CA GLU A 35 10.62 8.21 -12.00
C GLU A 35 10.85 8.76 -10.59
N GLU A 36 11.33 9.99 -10.49
CA GLU A 36 11.54 10.70 -9.23
C GLU A 36 10.23 10.87 -8.46
N ARG A 37 9.16 11.35 -9.12
CA ARG A 37 7.86 11.53 -8.48
C ARG A 37 7.27 10.19 -8.02
N ARG A 38 7.41 9.13 -8.83
CA ARG A 38 6.98 7.78 -8.43
C ARG A 38 7.70 7.29 -7.19
N ALA A 39 9.03 7.45 -7.15
CA ALA A 39 9.83 7.03 -6.00
C ALA A 39 9.44 7.81 -4.74
N GLU A 40 9.26 9.12 -4.85
CA GLU A 40 8.82 9.99 -3.75
C GLU A 40 7.48 9.54 -3.16
N VAL A 41 6.46 9.34 -4.01
CA VAL A 41 5.13 8.88 -3.57
C VAL A 41 5.21 7.51 -2.91
N VAL A 42 5.99 6.58 -3.47
CA VAL A 42 6.16 5.24 -2.89
C VAL A 42 6.74 5.30 -1.48
N GLU A 43 7.78 6.10 -1.26
CA GLU A 43 8.40 6.23 0.07
C GLU A 43 7.47 6.93 1.08
N GLN A 44 6.73 7.96 0.66
CA GLN A 44 5.76 8.66 1.53
C GLN A 44 4.65 7.72 2.00
N VAL A 45 4.02 6.99 1.07
CA VAL A 45 2.95 6.04 1.40
C VAL A 45 3.48 4.89 2.25
N LEU A 46 4.65 4.34 1.91
CA LEU A 46 5.27 3.27 2.70
C LEU A 46 5.53 3.73 4.14
N SER A 47 6.02 4.95 4.32
CA SER A 47 6.27 5.54 5.64
C SER A 47 5.00 5.64 6.46
N SER A 48 3.87 6.04 5.86
CA SER A 48 2.59 6.07 6.58
C SER A 48 2.13 4.67 7.03
N VAL A 49 2.25 3.68 6.15
CA VAL A 49 1.91 2.30 6.46
C VAL A 49 2.80 1.71 7.56
N ILE A 50 4.09 2.02 7.56
CA ILE A 50 5.01 1.61 8.64
C ILE A 50 4.59 2.21 9.97
N ARG A 51 4.27 3.51 10.03
CA ARG A 51 3.77 4.16 11.26
C ARG A 51 2.49 3.47 11.77
N LEU A 52 1.54 3.19 10.89
CA LEU A 52 0.32 2.46 11.25
C LEU A 52 0.64 1.05 11.79
N ALA A 53 1.63 0.37 11.21
CA ALA A 53 2.08 -0.93 11.69
C ALA A 53 2.82 -0.82 13.02
N GLU A 54 3.53 0.27 13.32
CA GLU A 54 4.25 0.46 14.58
C GLU A 54 3.36 0.41 15.81
N GLU A 55 2.14 0.93 15.69
CA GLU A 55 1.14 1.06 16.76
C GLU A 55 0.38 -0.26 17.07
N LYS A 56 0.63 -1.33 16.33
CA LYS A 56 -0.16 -2.57 16.40
C LYS A 56 0.73 -3.82 16.51
N GLU A 57 0.23 -4.86 17.17
CA GLU A 57 0.87 -6.18 17.14
C GLU A 57 0.49 -6.97 15.88
N GLU A 58 -0.76 -6.81 15.42
CA GLU A 58 -1.30 -7.44 14.21
C GLU A 58 -2.12 -6.42 13.42
N ILE A 59 -2.10 -6.52 12.09
CA ILE A 59 -2.83 -5.60 11.22
C ILE A 59 -3.59 -6.35 10.13
N ALA A 60 -4.84 -5.99 9.87
CA ALA A 60 -5.58 -6.62 8.78
C ALA A 60 -5.07 -6.13 7.41
N THR A 61 -5.07 -7.01 6.41
CA THR A 61 -4.75 -6.65 5.01
C THR A 61 -5.68 -5.52 4.53
N ALA A 62 -6.94 -5.52 4.97
CA ALA A 62 -7.90 -4.45 4.65
C ALA A 62 -7.51 -3.09 5.25
N GLN A 63 -6.89 -3.06 6.44
CA GLN A 63 -6.41 -1.83 7.07
C GLN A 63 -5.19 -1.28 6.34
N LEU A 64 -4.20 -2.14 6.02
CA LEU A 64 -3.05 -1.75 5.20
C LEU A 64 -3.49 -1.17 3.85
N ARG A 65 -4.46 -1.83 3.21
CA ARG A 65 -5.05 -1.37 1.96
C ARG A 65 -5.71 0.01 2.11
N ALA A 66 -6.52 0.20 3.14
CA ALA A 66 -7.20 1.46 3.38
C ALA A 66 -6.21 2.61 3.60
N GLU A 67 -5.15 2.37 4.39
CA GLU A 67 -4.07 3.33 4.61
C GLU A 67 -3.37 3.71 3.31
N VAL A 68 -2.94 2.71 2.52
CA VAL A 68 -2.29 2.94 1.22
C VAL A 68 -3.17 3.80 0.31
N LEU A 69 -4.44 3.44 0.15
CA LEU A 69 -5.35 4.17 -0.72
C LEU A 69 -5.66 5.57 -0.20
N SER A 70 -5.82 5.74 1.11
CA SER A 70 -6.08 7.05 1.73
C SER A 70 -4.91 8.00 1.51
N GLU A 71 -3.68 7.53 1.69
CA GLU A 71 -2.49 8.36 1.48
C GLU A 71 -2.29 8.67 -0.01
N LEU A 72 -2.48 7.68 -0.90
CA LEU A 72 -2.44 7.91 -2.34
C LEU A 72 -3.53 8.90 -2.80
N ASP A 73 -4.76 8.80 -2.29
CA ASP A 73 -5.83 9.75 -2.60
C ASP A 73 -5.48 11.18 -2.16
N ALA A 74 -4.67 11.34 -1.12
CA ALA A 74 -4.25 12.64 -0.62
C ALA A 74 -3.10 13.25 -1.46
N ILE A 75 -2.10 12.44 -1.85
CA ILE A 75 -0.85 12.96 -2.43
C ILE A 75 -0.73 12.76 -3.95
N GLU A 76 -1.33 11.70 -4.49
CA GLU A 76 -1.26 11.36 -5.92
C GLU A 76 -2.47 10.49 -6.35
N PRO A 77 -3.67 11.09 -6.49
CA PRO A 77 -4.92 10.36 -6.75
C PRO A 77 -4.87 9.45 -7.99
N SER A 78 -4.10 9.86 -9.00
CA SER A 78 -3.90 9.12 -10.25
C SER A 78 -3.38 7.68 -10.01
N ILE A 79 -2.50 7.49 -9.03
CA ILE A 79 -1.97 6.16 -8.66
C ILE A 79 -3.02 5.35 -7.89
N SER A 80 -3.80 6.00 -7.03
CA SER A 80 -4.89 5.36 -6.31
C SER A 80 -5.97 4.83 -7.25
N GLU A 81 -6.33 5.61 -8.27
CA GLU A 81 -7.23 5.19 -9.35
C GLU A 81 -6.67 4.00 -10.13
N ALA A 82 -5.39 4.05 -10.51
CA ALA A 82 -4.73 2.94 -11.21
C ALA A 82 -4.70 1.65 -10.37
N TRP A 83 -4.48 1.77 -9.06
CA TRP A 83 -4.57 0.63 -8.14
C TRP A 83 -5.98 0.03 -8.13
N ARG A 84 -7.02 0.85 -7.95
CA ARG A 84 -8.41 0.37 -7.89
C ARG A 84 -8.83 -0.30 -9.19
N LYS A 85 -8.42 0.25 -10.33
CA LYS A 85 -8.66 -0.34 -11.65
C LYS A 85 -8.01 -1.72 -11.79
N TYR A 86 -6.75 -1.86 -11.37
CA TYR A 86 -6.04 -3.14 -11.39
C TYR A 86 -6.77 -4.24 -10.60
N GLU A 87 -7.37 -3.89 -9.47
CA GLU A 87 -8.09 -4.86 -8.65
C GLU A 87 -9.44 -5.25 -9.22
N GLN A 88 -10.11 -4.32 -9.90
CA GLN A 88 -11.32 -4.63 -10.67
C GLN A 88 -11.02 -5.59 -11.81
N GLU A 89 -9.86 -5.44 -12.48
CA GLU A 89 -9.41 -6.34 -13.55
C GLU A 89 -8.99 -7.74 -13.05
N LYS A 90 -8.68 -7.86 -11.76
CA LYS A 90 -8.25 -9.12 -11.11
C LYS A 90 -9.38 -9.87 -10.39
N THR A 91 -10.56 -9.27 -10.29
CA THR A 91 -11.75 -9.85 -9.65
C THR A 91 -12.59 -10.57 -10.70
#